data_AF-A0A652KFZ4-F1
#
_entry.id   AF-A0A652KFZ4-F1
#
_cell.length_a   1.000
_cell.length_b   1.000
_cell.length_c   1.000
_cell.angle_alpha   90.00
_cell.angle_beta   90.00
_cell.angle_gamma   90.00
#
_symmetry.space_group_name_H-M   'P 1'
#
loop_
_entity.id
_entity.type
_entity.pdbx_description
1 polymer ?
#
loop_
_entity_poly.entity_id
_entity_poly.type
_entity_poly.pdbx_seq_one_letter_code
_entity_poly.pdbx_strand_id
1 'polypeptide(L)'
;MTAELVHASWGRIDAWLHEHAPRTFATLRPPADADEIAAAQAELGVTLPPDLVASLLRHNGVTEGREAFRLDTGDRLLGLSEIAGATGFMRGIDQGPGGEAEDYWLPGYVKFAAYDVTSDGLVTDCRTARKSFGAVGRFFDETGTRFGKAESLGDYLAELADQLERGQAAGVVTFNGRLFWEGPPPARPKYRADEPLPAPDEHLPELDLSLSPGDLLHVSHLEGHEELGALIAILPFERVAEAARKQLRRLAVETGLDDYREVEAALDAWERGAAPPQPTQTSPLALRLRSVLAQADAAGDSTRRWAVERMVLGIWGSPYRSVCESAELRSRITLDWRADLHADLGDPPLPPLPDERFWGALRNPAIDSSWYAAQHAEHPS
;
A
#
# COMPACT_ATOMS: atom_id res chain seq x y z
N MET A 1 29.85 20.60 -1.18
CA MET A 1 28.46 21.06 -1.06
C MET A 1 27.47 19.93 -1.34
N THR A 2 27.37 19.38 -2.56
CA THR A 2 26.31 18.42 -2.88
C THR A 2 26.54 17.01 -2.27
N ALA A 3 27.78 16.49 -2.29
CA ALA A 3 28.13 15.24 -1.59
C ALA A 3 28.02 15.34 -0.05
N GLU A 4 28.28 16.51 0.54
CA GLU A 4 28.09 16.74 1.98
C GLU A 4 26.61 16.70 2.36
N LEU A 5 25.75 17.27 1.50
CA LEU A 5 24.30 17.20 1.66
C LEU A 5 23.81 15.75 1.62
N VAL A 6 24.30 14.94 0.67
CA VAL A 6 23.98 13.50 0.60
C VAL A 6 24.35 12.78 1.91
N HIS A 7 25.55 13.02 2.44
CA HIS A 7 25.96 12.41 3.71
C HIS A 7 25.12 12.87 4.91
N ALA A 8 24.78 14.16 4.98
CA ALA A 8 23.94 14.70 6.03
C ALA A 8 22.51 14.12 5.95
N SER A 9 21.92 14.06 4.77
CA SER A 9 20.58 13.51 4.53
C SER A 9 20.51 12.03 4.86
N TRP A 10 21.46 11.22 4.40
CA TRP A 10 21.54 9.80 4.78
C TRP A 10 21.71 9.60 6.27
N GLY A 11 22.50 10.43 6.96
CA GLY A 11 22.64 10.36 8.41
C GLY A 11 21.29 10.52 9.14
N ARG A 12 20.43 11.41 8.64
CA ARG A 12 19.06 11.62 9.18
C ARG A 12 18.14 10.46 8.84
N ILE A 13 18.15 10.01 7.59
CA ILE A 13 17.34 8.87 7.12
C ILE A 13 17.70 7.60 7.91
N ASP A 14 18.99 7.30 8.06
CA ASP A 14 19.47 6.12 8.78
C ASP A 14 19.05 6.15 10.24
N ALA A 15 19.23 7.29 10.91
CA ALA A 15 18.84 7.45 12.31
C ALA A 15 17.34 7.25 12.50
N TRP A 16 16.53 7.88 11.64
CA TRP A 16 15.07 7.76 11.69
C TRP A 16 14.61 6.33 11.42
N LEU A 17 15.13 5.68 10.37
CA LEU A 17 14.76 4.30 10.04
C LEU A 17 15.20 3.31 11.12
N HIS A 18 16.36 3.50 11.72
CA HIS A 18 16.84 2.65 12.81
C HIS A 18 15.90 2.71 14.02
N GLU A 19 15.40 3.89 14.37
CA GLU A 19 14.50 4.10 15.51
C GLU A 19 13.07 3.64 15.22
N HIS A 20 12.51 3.99 14.05
CA HIS A 20 11.08 3.87 13.78
C HIS A 20 10.72 2.70 12.85
N ALA A 21 11.62 2.31 11.95
CA ALA A 21 11.38 1.27 10.95
C ALA A 21 12.56 0.29 10.80
N PRO A 22 13.00 -0.39 11.88
CA PRO A 22 14.22 -1.20 11.89
C PRO A 22 14.23 -2.37 10.90
N ARG A 23 13.07 -2.94 10.54
CA ARG A 23 13.00 -4.00 9.51
C ARG A 23 13.22 -3.42 8.12
N THR A 24 12.68 -2.23 7.85
CA THR A 24 12.96 -1.49 6.61
C THR A 24 14.43 -1.05 6.56
N PHE A 25 14.99 -0.55 7.67
CA PHE A 25 16.41 -0.20 7.77
C PHE A 25 17.33 -1.38 7.40
N ALA A 26 17.00 -2.59 7.86
CA ALA A 26 17.76 -3.80 7.57
C ALA A 26 17.83 -4.17 6.08
N THR A 27 16.98 -3.57 5.23
CA THR A 27 16.99 -3.80 3.77
C THR A 27 17.99 -2.91 3.03
N LEU A 28 18.48 -1.82 3.66
CA LEU A 28 19.52 -0.98 3.08
C LEU A 28 20.81 -1.80 2.93
N ARG A 29 21.33 -1.89 1.70
CA ARG A 29 22.54 -2.66 1.43
C ARG A 29 23.78 -1.94 1.98
N PRO A 30 24.88 -2.67 2.25
CA PRO A 30 26.15 -2.05 2.60
C PRO A 30 26.65 -1.13 1.46
N PRO A 31 27.62 -0.24 1.75
CA PRO A 31 28.30 0.59 0.75
C PRO A 31 28.78 -0.20 -0.47
N ALA A 32 28.72 0.44 -1.64
CA ALA A 32 29.35 -0.06 -2.85
C ALA A 32 30.88 0.11 -2.79
N ASP A 33 31.61 -0.75 -3.50
CA ASP A 33 33.05 -0.55 -3.70
C ASP A 33 33.31 0.55 -4.74
N ALA A 34 34.34 1.38 -4.51
CA ALA A 34 34.70 2.45 -5.44
C ALA A 34 35.15 1.91 -6.81
N ASP A 35 35.80 0.75 -6.85
CA ASP A 35 36.21 0.08 -8.08
C ASP A 35 34.99 -0.47 -8.86
N GLU A 36 33.95 -0.94 -8.15
CA GLU A 36 32.68 -1.34 -8.75
C GLU A 36 31.95 -0.13 -9.38
N ILE A 37 31.96 1.03 -8.70
CA ILE A 37 31.40 2.27 -9.25
C ILE A 37 32.16 2.67 -10.53
N ALA A 38 33.50 2.60 -10.51
CA ALA A 38 34.32 2.91 -11.67
C ALA A 38 34.04 1.95 -12.85
N ALA A 39 33.89 0.66 -12.58
CA ALA A 39 33.54 -0.34 -13.58
C ALA A 39 32.15 -0.06 -14.19
N ALA A 40 31.15 0.25 -13.37
CA ALA A 40 29.81 0.58 -13.83
C ALA A 40 29.78 1.86 -14.70
N GLN A 41 30.55 2.89 -14.35
CA GLN A 41 30.73 4.09 -15.17
C GLN A 41 31.35 3.77 -16.54
N ALA A 42 32.37 2.90 -16.57
CA ALA A 42 33.02 2.48 -17.79
C ALA A 42 32.08 1.66 -18.69
N GLU A 43 31.34 0.70 -18.11
CA GLU A 43 30.35 -0.11 -18.81
C GLU A 43 29.24 0.76 -19.40
N LEU A 44 28.71 1.70 -18.62
CA LEU A 44 27.66 2.60 -19.06
C LEU A 44 28.17 3.75 -19.94
N GLY A 45 29.48 3.97 -20.06
CA GLY A 45 30.05 5.08 -20.83
C GLY A 45 29.59 6.46 -20.34
N VAL A 46 29.34 6.61 -19.04
CA VAL A 46 28.88 7.87 -18.42
C VAL A 46 29.69 8.17 -17.17
N THR A 47 29.78 9.45 -16.82
CA THR A 47 30.24 9.88 -15.49
C THR A 47 29.01 10.01 -14.59
N LEU A 48 28.96 9.26 -13.51
CA LEU A 48 27.88 9.40 -12.54
C LEU A 48 28.03 10.73 -11.79
N PRO A 49 26.92 11.44 -11.51
CA PRO A 49 26.95 12.65 -10.69
C PRO A 49 27.56 12.36 -9.32
N PRO A 50 28.34 13.30 -8.75
CA PRO A 50 28.98 13.12 -7.44
C PRO A 50 28.01 12.71 -6.33
N ASP A 51 26.76 13.17 -6.40
CA ASP A 51 25.73 12.85 -5.41
C ASP A 51 25.30 11.39 -5.47
N LEU A 52 25.15 10.84 -6.68
CA LEU A 52 24.82 9.43 -6.87
C LEU A 52 25.98 8.55 -6.42
N VAL A 53 27.23 8.94 -6.71
CA VAL A 53 28.42 8.26 -6.19
C VAL A 53 28.44 8.28 -4.66
N ALA A 54 28.22 9.45 -4.05
CA ALA A 54 28.19 9.59 -2.58
C ALA A 54 27.08 8.75 -1.94
N SER A 55 25.91 8.64 -2.59
CA SER A 55 24.80 7.81 -2.13
C SER A 55 25.13 6.32 -2.22
N LEU A 56 25.74 5.86 -3.31
CA LEU A 56 26.13 4.45 -3.49
C LEU A 56 27.25 4.04 -2.54
N LEU A 57 28.17 4.95 -2.23
CA LEU A 57 29.19 4.77 -1.18
C LEU A 57 28.60 4.75 0.24
N ARG A 58 27.32 5.08 0.41
CA ARG A 58 26.60 4.94 1.68
C ARG A 58 25.78 3.65 1.70
N HIS A 59 24.95 3.45 0.68
CA HIS A 59 24.14 2.25 0.49
C HIS A 59 24.13 1.86 -0.99
N ASN A 60 24.54 0.63 -1.30
CA ASN A 60 24.49 0.08 -2.66
C ASN A 60 23.07 -0.37 -3.04
N GLY A 61 22.13 0.55 -2.96
CA GLY A 61 20.70 0.31 -3.13
C GLY A 61 20.07 -0.45 -1.96
N VAL A 62 18.94 -1.09 -2.26
CA VAL A 62 18.08 -1.75 -1.28
C VAL A 62 17.81 -3.17 -1.73
N THR A 63 17.81 -4.13 -0.80
CA THR A 63 17.43 -5.51 -1.09
C THR A 63 15.96 -5.61 -1.46
N GLU A 64 15.67 -6.34 -2.53
CA GLU A 64 14.30 -6.56 -2.99
C GLU A 64 13.48 -7.34 -1.95
N GLY A 65 12.20 -6.99 -1.83
CA GLY A 65 11.27 -7.68 -0.94
C GLY A 65 10.16 -6.77 -0.44
N ARG A 66 9.21 -7.37 0.31
CA ARG A 66 8.07 -6.66 0.90
C ARG A 66 8.47 -5.68 2.01
N GLU A 67 9.65 -5.86 2.61
CA GLU A 67 10.19 -4.99 3.65
C GLU A 67 11.08 -3.87 3.10
N ALA A 68 11.35 -3.89 1.80
CA ALA A 68 12.30 -2.99 1.16
C ALA A 68 11.99 -1.51 1.46
N PHE A 69 13.04 -0.76 1.76
CA PHE A 69 12.95 0.70 1.77
C PHE A 69 12.53 1.21 0.38
N ARG A 70 11.40 1.92 0.36
CA ARG A 70 10.85 2.57 -0.83
C ARG A 70 10.78 4.07 -0.61
N LEU A 71 10.99 4.80 -1.68
CA LEU A 71 10.78 6.25 -1.74
C LEU A 71 9.28 6.58 -1.68
N ASP A 72 8.95 7.85 -1.48
CA ASP A 72 7.57 8.37 -1.50
C ASP A 72 6.86 8.06 -2.84
N THR A 73 7.63 7.87 -3.90
CA THR A 73 7.17 7.47 -5.23
C THR A 73 6.94 5.97 -5.39
N GLY A 74 7.17 5.15 -4.36
CA GLY A 74 7.10 3.68 -4.38
C GLY A 74 8.32 2.97 -4.97
N ASP A 75 9.28 3.73 -5.51
CA ASP A 75 10.48 3.19 -6.13
C ASP A 75 11.49 2.70 -5.07
N ARG A 76 12.15 1.58 -5.38
CA ARG A 76 13.28 1.06 -4.62
C ARG A 76 14.59 1.62 -5.18
N LEU A 77 15.50 2.06 -4.32
CA LEU A 77 16.85 2.47 -4.76
C LEU A 77 17.62 1.25 -5.28
N LEU A 78 18.12 1.37 -6.50
CA LEU A 78 18.84 0.31 -7.20
C LEU A 78 20.30 0.27 -6.75
N GLY A 79 20.85 -0.93 -6.58
CA GLY A 79 22.29 -1.13 -6.46
C GLY A 79 22.98 -1.03 -7.82
N LEU A 80 24.31 -0.92 -7.84
CA LEU A 80 25.11 -0.72 -9.05
C LEU A 80 24.80 -1.72 -10.18
N SER A 81 24.71 -3.01 -9.87
CA SER A 81 24.40 -4.03 -10.88
C SER A 81 23.00 -3.87 -11.48
N GLU A 82 22.03 -3.45 -10.65
CA GLU A 82 20.66 -3.16 -11.08
C GLU A 82 20.61 -1.86 -11.89
N ILE A 83 21.37 -0.84 -11.51
CA ILE A 83 21.53 0.41 -12.28
C ILE A 83 22.08 0.11 -13.68
N ALA A 84 23.14 -0.69 -13.76
CA ALA A 84 23.77 -1.08 -15.02
C ALA A 84 22.79 -1.88 -15.90
N GLY A 85 22.16 -2.91 -15.33
CA GLY A 85 21.18 -3.74 -16.02
C GLY A 85 19.95 -2.96 -16.51
N ALA A 86 19.33 -2.15 -15.64
CA ALA A 86 18.15 -1.37 -15.99
C ALA A 86 18.46 -0.29 -17.04
N THR A 87 19.60 0.40 -16.90
CA THR A 87 20.02 1.42 -17.88
C THR A 87 20.40 0.78 -19.22
N GLY A 88 21.09 -0.37 -19.19
CA GLY A 88 21.43 -1.16 -20.37
C GLY A 88 20.20 -1.64 -21.12
N PHE A 89 19.21 -2.18 -20.40
CA PHE A 89 17.92 -2.58 -20.96
C PHE A 89 17.25 -1.40 -21.70
N MET A 90 17.13 -0.24 -21.06
CA MET A 90 16.51 0.94 -21.68
C MET A 90 17.22 1.40 -22.95
N ARG A 91 18.56 1.29 -23.01
CA ARG A 91 19.35 1.61 -24.21
C ARG A 91 19.22 0.58 -25.32
N GLY A 92 18.84 -0.66 -24.99
CA GLY A 92 18.65 -1.74 -25.95
C GLY A 92 17.28 -1.75 -26.64
N ILE A 93 16.33 -0.92 -26.19
CA ILE A 93 15.00 -0.81 -26.81
C ILE A 93 15.15 -0.09 -28.17
N ASP A 94 14.83 -0.80 -29.26
CA ASP A 94 14.79 -0.23 -30.62
C ASP A 94 13.62 0.75 -30.74
N GLN A 95 13.93 2.03 -31.00
CA GLN A 95 12.94 3.11 -31.08
C GLN A 95 12.31 3.27 -32.48
N GLY A 96 12.65 2.40 -33.44
CA GLY A 96 11.99 2.29 -34.74
C GLY A 96 12.28 3.42 -35.75
N PRO A 97 11.82 3.28 -37.02
CA PRO A 97 12.25 4.14 -38.14
C PRO A 97 11.56 5.52 -38.21
N GLY A 98 10.70 5.85 -37.25
CA GLY A 98 10.10 7.18 -37.08
C GLY A 98 10.81 8.03 -36.02
N GLY A 99 12.08 7.68 -35.73
CA GLY A 99 12.90 8.09 -34.60
C GLY A 99 13.23 9.58 -34.50
N GLU A 100 12.23 10.39 -34.18
CA GLU A 100 12.38 11.62 -33.40
C GLU A 100 11.32 11.64 -32.30
N ALA A 101 11.51 10.82 -31.27
CA ALA A 101 11.19 11.23 -29.92
C ALA A 101 12.53 11.38 -29.19
N GLU A 102 13.26 12.45 -29.48
CA GLU A 102 14.50 12.83 -28.76
C GLU A 102 14.30 12.88 -27.22
N ASP A 103 13.06 12.79 -26.75
CA ASP A 103 12.63 12.94 -25.36
C ASP A 103 12.29 11.61 -24.62
N TYR A 104 12.29 10.44 -25.28
CA TYR A 104 11.89 9.20 -24.60
C TYR A 104 12.96 8.68 -23.62
N TRP A 105 14.11 8.25 -24.16
CA TRP A 105 15.27 7.83 -23.39
C TRP A 105 16.56 8.23 -24.11
N LEU A 106 17.45 8.93 -23.40
CA LEU A 106 18.75 9.32 -23.94
C LEU A 106 19.87 8.47 -23.33
N PRO A 107 20.96 8.19 -24.08
CA PRO A 107 22.10 7.44 -23.56
C PRO A 107 22.69 8.03 -22.28
N GLY A 108 22.62 9.35 -22.09
CA GLY A 108 23.11 10.04 -20.90
C GLY A 108 22.19 9.96 -19.68
N TYR A 109 21.03 9.31 -19.75
CA TYR A 109 20.15 9.11 -18.60
C TYR A 109 20.48 7.78 -17.91
N VAL A 110 20.54 7.82 -16.59
CA VAL A 110 20.82 6.65 -15.74
C VAL A 110 19.70 6.47 -14.75
N LYS A 111 19.13 5.26 -14.68
CA LYS A 111 18.09 4.91 -13.70
C LYS A 111 18.76 4.59 -12.36
N PHE A 112 18.27 5.15 -11.27
CA PHE A 112 18.80 4.89 -9.92
C PHE A 112 17.74 4.40 -8.93
N ALA A 113 16.45 4.50 -9.28
CA ALA A 113 15.36 3.89 -8.52
C ALA A 113 14.31 3.34 -9.48
N ALA A 114 13.64 2.23 -9.13
CA ALA A 114 12.59 1.65 -9.96
C ALA A 114 11.53 0.90 -9.15
N TYR A 115 10.40 0.64 -9.80
CA TYR A 115 9.49 -0.43 -9.39
C TYR A 115 10.06 -1.79 -9.79
N ASP A 116 9.73 -2.83 -9.02
CA ASP A 116 10.20 -4.20 -9.31
C ASP A 116 9.41 -4.86 -10.46
N VAL A 117 8.31 -4.25 -10.92
CA VAL A 117 7.36 -4.85 -11.88
C VAL A 117 7.18 -4.09 -13.19
N THR A 118 7.51 -2.79 -13.25
CA THR A 118 7.44 -1.98 -14.48
C THR A 118 8.82 -1.43 -14.84
N SER A 119 8.96 -0.88 -16.04
CA SER A 119 10.19 -0.19 -16.42
C SER A 119 10.23 1.27 -15.95
N ASP A 120 9.27 1.72 -15.15
CA ASP A 120 9.26 3.07 -14.59
C ASP A 120 10.35 3.26 -13.54
N GLY A 121 10.72 4.51 -13.31
CA GLY A 121 11.65 4.80 -12.23
C GLY A 121 12.16 6.22 -12.18
N LEU A 122 13.02 6.48 -11.20
CA LEU A 122 13.75 7.73 -11.09
C LEU A 122 15.06 7.64 -11.87
N VAL A 123 15.36 8.74 -12.55
CA VAL A 123 16.53 8.86 -13.40
C VAL A 123 17.34 10.09 -13.02
N THR A 124 18.63 10.06 -13.31
CA THR A 124 19.51 11.21 -13.24
C THR A 124 20.11 11.52 -14.61
N ASP A 125 20.33 12.80 -14.90
CA ASP A 125 21.04 13.22 -16.12
C ASP A 125 22.56 13.17 -15.89
N CYS A 126 23.25 12.32 -16.64
CA CYS A 126 24.71 12.15 -16.59
C CYS A 126 25.43 12.87 -17.74
N ARG A 127 24.76 13.76 -18.49
CA ARG A 127 25.39 14.55 -19.55
C ARG A 127 26.16 15.74 -18.95
N THR A 128 27.46 15.55 -18.73
CA THR A 128 28.36 16.51 -18.05
C THR A 128 28.41 17.92 -18.65
N ALA A 129 28.11 18.08 -19.94
CA ALA A 129 28.09 19.39 -20.61
C ALA A 129 26.79 20.18 -20.42
N ARG A 130 25.78 19.62 -19.72
CA ARG A 130 24.46 20.23 -19.54
C ARG A 130 24.33 20.80 -18.13
N LYS A 131 23.56 21.89 -18.01
CA LYS A 131 23.17 22.45 -16.69
C LYS A 131 22.36 21.46 -15.85
N SER A 132 21.68 20.53 -16.50
CA SER A 132 20.89 19.48 -15.87
C SER A 132 21.73 18.32 -15.32
N PHE A 133 23.06 18.33 -15.46
CA PHE A 133 23.91 17.26 -14.93
C PHE A 133 23.67 17.06 -13.41
N GLY A 134 23.22 15.86 -13.04
CA GLY A 134 22.83 15.51 -11.66
C GLY A 134 21.36 15.74 -11.31
N ALA A 135 20.58 16.40 -12.18
CA ALA A 135 19.17 16.64 -11.94
C ALA A 135 18.39 15.32 -11.90
N VAL A 136 17.41 15.26 -10.98
CA VAL A 136 16.54 14.10 -10.81
C VAL A 136 15.29 14.28 -11.66
N GLY A 137 14.99 13.25 -12.43
CA GLY A 137 13.79 13.12 -13.24
C GLY A 137 13.06 11.83 -12.96
N ARG A 138 11.98 11.63 -13.71
CA ARG A 138 11.20 10.41 -13.71
C ARG A 138 11.03 9.93 -15.14
N PHE A 139 11.17 8.62 -15.31
CA PHE A 139 10.85 7.92 -16.55
C PHE A 139 9.55 7.14 -16.35
N PHE A 140 8.67 7.24 -17.35
CA PHE A 140 7.49 6.41 -17.51
C PHE A 140 7.53 5.73 -18.87
N ASP A 141 7.18 4.46 -18.92
CA ASP A 141 7.26 3.71 -20.16
C ASP A 141 6.28 4.22 -21.24
N GLU A 142 5.19 4.89 -20.86
CA GLU A 142 4.22 5.44 -21.81
C GLU A 142 4.54 6.87 -22.23
N THR A 143 5.27 7.64 -21.41
CA THR A 143 5.43 9.10 -21.62
C THR A 143 6.88 9.59 -21.71
N GLY A 144 7.86 8.70 -21.52
CA GLY A 144 9.27 9.01 -21.62
C GLY A 144 9.84 9.68 -20.37
N THR A 145 10.93 10.43 -20.55
CA THR A 145 11.70 11.02 -19.44
C THR A 145 11.35 12.48 -19.20
N ARG A 146 11.05 12.85 -17.95
CA ARG A 146 10.82 14.24 -17.53
C ARG A 146 11.68 14.61 -16.31
N PHE A 147 12.41 15.72 -16.41
CA PHE A 147 13.19 16.28 -15.30
C PHE A 147 12.39 17.33 -14.51
N GLY A 148 12.86 17.64 -13.30
CA GLY A 148 12.25 18.63 -12.41
C GLY A 148 11.73 18.05 -11.09
N LYS A 149 12.12 16.83 -10.72
CA LYS A 149 11.83 16.27 -9.39
C LYS A 149 12.73 16.87 -8.32
N ALA A 150 14.00 17.08 -8.63
CA ALA A 150 14.95 17.82 -7.82
C ALA A 150 16.13 18.29 -8.71
N GLU A 151 16.83 19.35 -8.29
CA GLU A 151 18.02 19.84 -8.99
C GLU A 151 19.23 18.90 -8.80
N SER A 152 19.23 18.11 -7.73
CA SER A 152 20.23 17.06 -7.47
C SER A 152 19.66 15.90 -6.64
N LEU A 153 20.38 14.79 -6.57
CA LEU A 153 20.04 13.70 -5.65
C LEU A 153 20.22 14.12 -4.18
N GLY A 154 21.18 14.99 -3.87
CA GLY A 154 21.31 15.54 -2.51
C GLY A 154 20.06 16.30 -2.06
N ASP A 155 19.49 17.13 -2.93
CA ASP A 155 18.26 17.88 -2.65
C ASP A 155 17.06 16.93 -2.51
N TYR A 156 16.97 15.90 -3.36
CA TYR A 156 15.92 14.88 -3.27
C TYR A 156 15.98 14.10 -1.95
N LEU A 157 17.17 13.68 -1.52
CA LEU A 157 17.36 12.98 -0.24
C LEU A 157 17.13 13.90 0.97
N ALA A 158 17.42 15.19 0.86
CA ALA A 158 17.15 16.16 1.91
C ALA A 158 15.64 16.33 2.14
N GLU A 159 14.85 16.48 1.08
CA GLU A 159 13.38 16.51 1.17
C GLU A 159 12.82 15.19 1.71
N LEU A 160 13.37 14.04 1.30
CA LEU A 160 12.98 12.74 1.84
C LEU A 160 13.22 12.66 3.35
N ALA A 161 14.38 13.13 3.83
CA ALA A 161 14.65 13.21 5.26
C ALA A 161 13.65 14.12 5.99
N ASP A 162 13.34 15.29 5.41
CA ASP A 162 12.33 16.21 5.96
C ASP A 162 10.92 15.59 6.01
N GLN A 163 10.56 14.77 5.02
CA GLN A 163 9.30 14.02 5.01
C GLN A 163 9.23 12.99 6.14
N LEU A 164 10.27 12.17 6.29
CA LEU A 164 10.36 11.17 7.36
C LEU A 164 10.21 11.83 8.75
N GLU A 165 10.92 12.92 8.99
CA GLU A 165 10.88 13.66 10.26
C GLU A 165 9.53 14.35 10.52
N ARG A 166 8.78 14.72 9.47
CA ARG A 166 7.40 15.24 9.60
C ARG A 166 6.37 14.17 9.97
N GLY A 167 6.70 12.88 9.82
CA GLY A 167 5.85 11.76 10.19
C GLY A 167 4.52 11.72 9.44
N GLN A 168 3.43 11.37 10.13
CA GLN A 168 2.10 11.17 9.53
C GLN A 168 1.59 12.38 8.73
N ALA A 169 1.99 13.61 9.07
CA ALA A 169 1.61 14.80 8.31
C ALA A 169 2.19 14.83 6.88
N ALA A 170 3.28 14.10 6.64
CA ALA A 170 3.87 13.87 5.32
C ALA A 170 3.48 12.50 4.73
N GLY A 171 2.52 11.80 5.34
CA GLY A 171 2.09 10.47 4.93
C GLY A 171 3.06 9.35 5.33
N VAL A 172 3.89 9.58 6.34
CA VAL A 172 4.84 8.58 6.84
C VAL A 172 4.19 7.81 8.00
N VAL A 173 3.98 6.52 7.79
CA VAL A 173 3.39 5.61 8.78
C VAL A 173 4.35 4.46 9.04
N THR A 174 4.48 4.04 10.29
CA THR A 174 5.25 2.86 10.66
C THR A 174 4.38 1.81 11.32
N PHE A 175 4.53 0.55 10.91
CA PHE A 175 3.87 -0.57 11.56
C PHE A 175 4.81 -1.76 11.60
N ASN A 176 4.91 -2.39 12.78
CA ASN A 176 5.77 -3.56 13.01
C ASN A 176 7.22 -3.37 12.54
N GLY A 177 7.78 -2.17 12.74
CA GLY A 177 9.14 -1.82 12.32
C GLY A 177 9.34 -1.67 10.81
N ARG A 178 8.27 -1.49 10.04
CA ARG A 178 8.31 -1.21 8.59
C ARG A 178 7.75 0.18 8.29
N LEU A 179 8.29 0.82 7.25
CA LEU A 179 7.84 2.11 6.71
C LEU A 179 6.76 1.92 5.64
N PHE A 180 5.72 2.75 5.71
CA PHE A 180 4.64 2.85 4.72
C PHE A 180 4.42 4.32 4.33
N TRP A 181 4.13 4.54 3.05
CA TRP A 181 3.77 5.84 2.49
C TRP A 181 2.26 5.89 2.28
N GLU A 182 1.56 6.49 3.22
CA GLU A 182 0.10 6.59 3.25
C GLU A 182 -0.29 8.05 3.43
N GLY A 183 -0.64 8.71 2.32
CA GLY A 183 -1.05 10.11 2.35
C GLY A 183 -2.30 10.33 3.21
N PRO A 184 -2.53 11.57 3.69
CA PRO A 184 -3.72 11.86 4.48
C PRO A 184 -4.98 11.51 3.66
N PRO A 185 -5.98 10.90 4.31
CA PRO A 185 -7.21 10.53 3.64
C PRO A 185 -7.88 11.79 3.06
N PRO A 186 -8.56 11.69 1.90
CA PRO A 186 -9.24 12.82 1.31
C PRO A 186 -10.32 13.36 2.24
N ALA A 187 -10.56 14.67 2.19
CA ALA A 187 -11.66 15.29 2.91
C ALA A 187 -13.00 14.70 2.43
N ARG A 188 -13.91 14.45 3.37
CA ARG A 188 -15.17 13.76 3.09
C ARG A 188 -16.36 14.71 3.06
N PRO A 189 -17.38 14.39 2.26
CA PRO A 189 -18.68 15.05 2.38
C PRO A 189 -19.25 14.80 3.78
N LYS A 190 -19.86 15.84 4.36
CA LYS A 190 -20.62 15.70 5.60
C LYS A 190 -22.06 15.35 5.24
N TYR A 191 -22.53 14.22 5.75
CA TYR A 191 -23.91 13.81 5.62
C TYR A 191 -24.66 14.08 6.92
N ARG A 192 -25.97 14.32 6.81
CA ARG A 192 -26.84 14.41 7.97
C ARG A 192 -27.78 13.21 7.98
N ALA A 193 -27.95 12.62 9.15
CA ALA A 193 -28.88 11.52 9.40
C ALA A 193 -30.24 12.02 9.94
N ASP A 194 -30.69 13.20 9.49
CA ASP A 194 -31.98 13.79 9.88
C ASP A 194 -33.14 13.40 8.95
N GLU A 195 -32.84 12.68 7.86
CA GLU A 195 -33.84 12.26 6.89
C GLU A 195 -34.76 11.15 7.42
N PRO A 196 -36.08 11.24 7.17
CA PRO A 196 -37.01 10.19 7.53
C PRO A 196 -36.68 8.88 6.82
N LEU A 197 -37.19 7.77 7.35
CA LEU A 197 -37.04 6.48 6.69
C LEU A 197 -37.80 6.49 5.34
N PRO A 198 -37.21 5.99 4.25
CA PRO A 198 -37.88 5.88 2.95
C PRO A 198 -39.16 5.05 3.00
N ALA A 199 -40.08 5.34 2.08
CA ALA A 199 -41.28 4.52 1.94
C ALA A 199 -40.93 3.15 1.32
N PRO A 200 -41.61 2.04 1.71
CA PRO A 200 -41.28 0.70 1.20
C PRO A 200 -41.42 0.53 -0.32
N ASP A 201 -42.26 1.36 -0.96
CA ASP A 201 -42.54 1.39 -2.39
C ASP A 201 -41.64 2.37 -3.17
N GLU A 202 -40.74 3.09 -2.48
CA GLU A 202 -39.80 3.99 -3.11
C GLU A 202 -38.77 3.23 -3.98
N HIS A 203 -38.50 3.77 -5.17
CA HIS A 203 -37.61 3.12 -6.14
C HIS A 203 -36.14 3.39 -5.80
N LEU A 204 -35.58 2.54 -4.93
CA LEU A 204 -34.19 2.58 -4.50
C LEU A 204 -33.38 1.40 -5.07
N PRO A 205 -32.04 1.52 -5.24
CA PRO A 205 -31.20 0.40 -5.64
C PRO A 205 -31.37 -0.80 -4.70
N GLU A 206 -31.30 -2.02 -5.22
CA GLU A 206 -31.41 -3.23 -4.40
C GLU A 206 -30.09 -3.54 -3.67
N LEU A 207 -30.18 -4.09 -2.45
CA LEU A 207 -29.01 -4.63 -1.75
C LEU A 207 -28.79 -6.08 -2.16
N ASP A 208 -27.53 -6.45 -2.37
CA ASP A 208 -27.15 -7.85 -2.46
C ASP A 208 -27.21 -8.51 -1.07
N LEU A 209 -28.27 -9.28 -0.85
CA LEU A 209 -28.50 -10.03 0.38
C LEU A 209 -28.25 -11.54 0.16
N SER A 210 -27.48 -11.94 -0.85
CA SER A 210 -27.21 -13.37 -1.13
C SER A 210 -26.10 -13.98 -0.28
N LEU A 211 -25.51 -13.19 0.63
CA LEU A 211 -24.32 -13.52 1.41
C LEU A 211 -24.59 -14.59 2.48
N SER A 212 -23.60 -15.46 2.72
CA SER A 212 -23.68 -16.50 3.74
C SER A 212 -22.50 -16.40 4.74
N PRO A 213 -22.74 -16.61 6.05
CA PRO A 213 -21.66 -16.71 7.04
C PRO A 213 -20.66 -17.85 6.77
N GLY A 214 -21.07 -18.87 6.00
CA GLY A 214 -20.25 -20.03 5.64
C GLY A 214 -19.43 -19.86 4.36
N ASP A 215 -19.50 -18.71 3.68
CA ASP A 215 -18.75 -18.48 2.45
C ASP A 215 -17.24 -18.54 2.72
N LEU A 216 -16.53 -19.33 1.90
CA LEU A 216 -15.08 -19.44 1.96
C LEU A 216 -14.43 -18.13 1.54
N LEU A 217 -13.43 -17.69 2.32
CA LEU A 217 -12.60 -16.55 1.96
C LEU A 217 -11.41 -17.02 1.14
N HIS A 218 -11.28 -16.52 -0.09
CA HIS A 218 -10.08 -16.78 -0.88
C HIS A 218 -8.84 -16.12 -0.24
N VAL A 219 -7.74 -16.86 -0.16
CA VAL A 219 -6.51 -16.45 0.54
C VAL A 219 -5.93 -15.11 0.08
N SER A 220 -6.13 -14.72 -1.19
CA SER A 220 -5.65 -13.44 -1.73
C SER A 220 -6.15 -12.22 -0.96
N HIS A 221 -7.34 -12.30 -0.33
CA HIS A 221 -7.85 -11.22 0.53
C HIS A 221 -7.00 -11.04 1.79
N LEU A 222 -6.40 -12.12 2.29
CA LEU A 222 -5.53 -12.11 3.47
C LEU A 222 -4.10 -11.73 3.10
N GLU A 223 -3.62 -12.15 1.93
CA GLU A 223 -2.26 -11.82 1.47
C GLU A 223 -2.00 -10.32 1.40
N GLY A 224 -2.99 -9.55 0.92
CA GLY A 224 -2.94 -8.09 0.87
C GLY A 224 -2.80 -7.43 2.26
N HIS A 225 -3.17 -8.14 3.33
CA HIS A 225 -3.05 -7.68 4.71
C HIS A 225 -1.80 -8.19 5.43
N GLU A 226 -0.93 -8.93 4.73
CA GLU A 226 0.41 -9.29 5.20
C GLU A 226 0.41 -9.99 6.58
N GLU A 227 1.19 -9.51 7.57
CA GLU A 227 1.23 -10.09 8.92
C GLU A 227 -0.14 -10.09 9.62
N LEU A 228 -0.99 -9.08 9.36
CA LEU A 228 -2.34 -9.01 9.91
C LEU A 228 -3.28 -10.03 9.24
N GLY A 229 -3.11 -10.24 7.93
CA GLY A 229 -3.80 -11.31 7.21
C GLY A 229 -3.42 -12.70 7.71
N ALA A 230 -2.12 -12.91 7.99
CA ALA A 230 -1.64 -14.15 8.62
C ALA A 230 -2.28 -14.36 10.01
N LEU A 231 -2.37 -13.31 10.84
CA LEU A 231 -3.07 -13.38 12.12
C LEU A 231 -4.55 -13.73 11.96
N ILE A 232 -5.28 -13.07 11.06
CA ILE A 232 -6.68 -13.37 10.76
C ILE A 232 -6.83 -14.85 10.37
N ALA A 233 -5.87 -15.40 9.62
CA ALA A 233 -5.91 -16.78 9.16
C ALA A 233 -5.74 -17.83 10.27
N ILE A 234 -4.96 -17.53 11.32
CA ILE A 234 -4.55 -18.51 12.34
C ILE A 234 -5.25 -18.33 13.70
N LEU A 235 -5.82 -17.15 13.97
CA LEU A 235 -6.47 -16.88 15.25
C LEU A 235 -7.80 -17.64 15.37
N PRO A 236 -8.26 -17.91 16.61
CA PRO A 236 -9.55 -18.56 16.84
C PRO A 236 -10.70 -17.76 16.22
N PHE A 237 -11.68 -18.47 15.66
CA PHE A 237 -12.86 -17.88 15.01
C PHE A 237 -13.53 -16.78 15.84
N GLU A 238 -13.76 -17.02 17.13
CA GLU A 238 -14.42 -16.05 18.02
C GLU A 238 -13.68 -14.72 18.11
N ARG A 239 -12.35 -14.75 18.07
CA ARG A 239 -11.51 -13.56 18.11
C ARG A 239 -11.58 -12.79 16.79
N VAL A 240 -11.56 -13.50 15.67
CA VAL A 240 -11.74 -12.89 14.34
C VAL A 240 -13.14 -12.30 14.22
N ALA A 241 -14.16 -12.97 14.76
CA ALA A 241 -15.53 -12.48 14.78
C ALA A 241 -15.68 -11.22 15.66
N GLU A 242 -15.02 -11.17 16.82
CA GLU A 242 -14.98 -9.96 17.64
C GLU A 242 -14.29 -8.79 16.91
N ALA A 243 -13.13 -9.05 16.28
CA ALA A 243 -12.42 -8.05 15.49
C ALA A 243 -13.27 -7.55 14.31
N ALA A 244 -13.98 -8.44 13.63
CA ALA A 244 -14.90 -8.09 12.54
C ALA A 244 -15.98 -7.10 13.01
N ARG A 245 -16.56 -7.31 14.19
CA ARG A 245 -17.56 -6.40 14.77
C ARG A 245 -16.98 -5.02 15.05
N LYS A 246 -15.83 -4.96 15.71
CA LYS A 246 -15.14 -3.70 16.03
C LYS A 246 -14.73 -2.93 14.77
N GLN A 247 -14.16 -3.61 13.78
CA GLN A 247 -13.77 -3.00 12.52
C GLN A 247 -14.98 -2.47 11.73
N LEU A 248 -16.09 -3.21 11.72
CA LEU A 248 -17.31 -2.75 11.06
C LEU A 248 -17.91 -1.52 11.77
N ARG A 249 -17.91 -1.50 13.10
CA ARG A 249 -18.34 -0.34 13.88
C ARG A 249 -17.48 0.88 13.58
N ARG A 250 -16.15 0.74 13.60
CA ARG A 250 -15.22 1.82 13.25
C ARG A 250 -15.48 2.35 11.86
N LEU A 251 -15.65 1.46 10.88
CA LEU A 251 -16.00 1.84 9.51
C LEU A 251 -17.30 2.65 9.48
N ALA A 252 -18.35 2.19 10.17
CA ALA A 252 -19.63 2.88 10.21
C ALA A 252 -19.50 4.31 10.79
N VAL A 253 -18.74 4.49 11.87
CA VAL A 253 -18.45 5.79 12.48
C VAL A 253 -17.67 6.68 11.51
N GLU A 254 -16.60 6.15 10.92
CA GLU A 254 -15.72 6.90 10.01
C GLU A 254 -16.42 7.33 8.72
N THR A 255 -17.50 6.64 8.31
CA THR A 255 -18.31 6.99 7.13
C THR A 255 -19.63 7.69 7.47
N GLY A 256 -19.91 7.96 8.75
CA GLY A 256 -21.17 8.57 9.21
C GLY A 256 -22.41 7.69 8.98
N LEU A 257 -22.22 6.38 8.83
CA LEU A 257 -23.31 5.41 8.76
C LEU A 257 -23.88 5.13 10.16
N ASP A 258 -23.05 5.24 11.20
CA ASP A 258 -23.44 5.05 12.59
C ASP A 258 -24.44 6.11 13.09
N ASP A 259 -24.50 7.28 12.43
CA ASP A 259 -25.46 8.34 12.76
C ASP A 259 -26.93 7.94 12.45
N TYR A 260 -27.15 6.91 11.62
CA TYR A 260 -28.48 6.40 11.35
C TYR A 260 -28.89 5.37 12.40
N ARG A 261 -29.97 5.69 13.13
CA ARG A 261 -30.51 4.84 14.19
C ARG A 261 -30.71 3.38 13.78
N GLU A 262 -31.13 3.10 12.54
CA GLU A 262 -31.32 1.73 12.08
C GLU A 262 -30.00 0.95 12.00
N VAL A 263 -28.92 1.62 11.58
CA VAL A 263 -27.57 1.05 11.48
C VAL A 263 -26.98 0.88 12.88
N GLU A 264 -27.03 1.93 13.71
CA GLU A 264 -26.56 1.90 15.10
C GLU A 264 -27.19 0.73 15.87
N ALA A 265 -28.53 0.60 15.80
CA ALA A 265 -29.27 -0.45 16.50
C ALA A 265 -28.90 -1.87 16.01
N ALA A 266 -28.59 -2.01 14.72
CA ALA A 266 -28.20 -3.28 14.12
C ALA A 266 -26.80 -3.71 14.59
N LEU A 267 -25.84 -2.78 14.57
CA LEU A 267 -24.48 -3.01 15.05
C LEU A 267 -24.48 -3.30 16.56
N ASP A 268 -25.27 -2.57 17.34
CA ASP A 268 -25.48 -2.80 18.77
C ASP A 268 -26.00 -4.21 19.07
N ALA A 269 -26.98 -4.67 18.30
CA ALA A 269 -27.53 -6.02 18.46
C ALA A 269 -26.48 -7.08 18.10
N TRP A 270 -25.72 -6.83 17.04
CA TRP A 270 -24.69 -7.74 16.56
C TRP A 270 -23.52 -7.86 17.54
N GLU A 271 -23.09 -6.75 18.16
CA GLU A 271 -22.08 -6.71 19.23
C GLU A 271 -22.50 -7.49 20.48
N ARG A 272 -23.80 -7.54 20.78
CA ARG A 272 -24.36 -8.37 21.86
C ARG A 272 -24.51 -9.85 21.49
N GLY A 273 -24.04 -10.26 20.30
CA GLY A 273 -24.11 -11.65 19.83
C GLY A 273 -25.46 -12.05 19.21
N ALA A 274 -26.39 -11.10 19.06
CA ALA A 274 -27.66 -11.31 18.37
C ALA A 274 -27.58 -10.65 16.99
N ALA A 275 -26.92 -11.32 16.04
CA ALA A 275 -26.96 -10.87 14.65
C ALA A 275 -28.44 -10.67 14.23
N PRO A 276 -28.82 -9.48 13.73
CA PRO A 276 -30.19 -9.25 13.31
C PRO A 276 -30.53 -10.27 12.21
N PRO A 277 -31.77 -10.79 12.18
CA PRO A 277 -32.19 -11.69 11.11
C PRO A 277 -31.95 -11.00 9.76
N GLN A 278 -31.64 -11.81 8.74
CA GLN A 278 -31.43 -11.29 7.40
C GLN A 278 -32.64 -10.46 6.95
N PRO A 279 -32.45 -9.18 6.57
CA PRO A 279 -33.54 -8.30 6.29
C PRO A 279 -34.20 -8.66 4.96
N THR A 280 -35.45 -8.27 4.79
CA THR A 280 -36.04 -8.11 3.45
C THR A 280 -35.64 -6.77 2.86
N GLN A 281 -35.77 -6.59 1.54
CA GLN A 281 -35.51 -5.29 0.86
C GLN A 281 -36.35 -4.11 1.43
N THR A 282 -37.44 -4.41 2.14
CA THR A 282 -38.36 -3.45 2.76
C THR A 282 -38.19 -3.30 4.27
N SER A 283 -37.24 -4.03 4.87
CA SER A 283 -36.93 -3.90 6.29
C SER A 283 -36.32 -2.52 6.58
N PRO A 284 -36.53 -1.92 7.76
CA PRO A 284 -36.05 -0.57 8.05
C PRO A 284 -34.55 -0.36 7.81
N LEU A 285 -33.70 -1.30 8.26
CA LEU A 285 -32.26 -1.26 8.00
C LEU A 285 -31.95 -1.34 6.49
N ALA A 286 -32.63 -2.20 5.75
CA ALA A 286 -32.41 -2.32 4.30
C ALA A 286 -32.84 -1.05 3.57
N LEU A 287 -34.02 -0.49 3.87
CA LEU A 287 -34.47 0.77 3.28
C LEU A 287 -33.48 1.90 3.55
N ARG A 288 -32.96 1.97 4.78
CA ARG A 288 -31.95 2.97 5.15
C ARG A 288 -30.67 2.81 4.33
N LEU A 289 -30.11 1.61 4.28
CA LEU A 289 -28.88 1.33 3.53
C LEU A 289 -29.07 1.59 2.02
N ARG A 290 -30.22 1.22 1.44
CA ARG A 290 -30.57 1.51 0.03
C ARG A 290 -30.67 3.01 -0.25
N SER A 291 -31.20 3.79 0.69
CA SER A 291 -31.26 5.25 0.60
C SER A 291 -29.86 5.87 0.64
N VAL A 292 -29.00 5.41 1.56
CA VAL A 292 -27.60 5.87 1.62
C VAL A 292 -26.85 5.50 0.34
N LEU A 293 -27.11 4.32 -0.22
CA LEU A 293 -26.54 3.89 -1.50
C LEU A 293 -26.95 4.83 -2.64
N ALA A 294 -28.23 5.19 -2.74
CA ALA A 294 -28.72 6.14 -3.73
C ALA A 294 -28.09 7.54 -3.57
N GLN A 295 -27.91 8.00 -2.33
CA GLN A 295 -27.23 9.27 -2.04
C GLN A 295 -25.75 9.24 -2.44
N ALA A 296 -25.06 8.14 -2.14
CA ALA A 296 -23.66 7.95 -2.48
C ALA A 296 -23.47 7.95 -4.01
N ASP A 297 -24.34 7.25 -4.74
CA ASP A 297 -24.33 7.24 -6.21
C ASP A 297 -24.58 8.62 -6.81
N ALA A 298 -25.57 9.36 -6.28
CA ALA A 298 -25.86 10.72 -6.73
C ALA A 298 -24.71 11.70 -6.45
N ALA A 299 -23.95 11.48 -5.37
CA ALA A 299 -22.80 12.30 -4.99
C ALA A 299 -21.47 11.86 -5.64
N GLY A 300 -21.44 10.68 -6.28
CA GLY A 300 -20.19 10.07 -6.75
C GLY A 300 -19.26 9.62 -5.61
N ASP A 301 -19.80 9.35 -4.41
CA ASP A 301 -19.03 8.93 -3.23
C ASP A 301 -18.89 7.39 -3.20
N SER A 302 -17.84 6.90 -3.88
CA SER A 302 -17.53 5.47 -3.91
C SER A 302 -17.20 4.89 -2.54
N THR A 303 -16.63 5.68 -1.63
CA THR A 303 -16.27 5.21 -0.28
C THR A 303 -17.52 4.91 0.53
N ARG A 304 -18.50 5.81 0.52
CA ARG A 304 -19.75 5.62 1.24
C ARG A 304 -20.60 4.51 0.62
N ARG A 305 -20.59 4.39 -0.71
CA ARG A 305 -21.19 3.25 -1.41
C ARG A 305 -20.59 1.92 -0.92
N TRP A 306 -19.27 1.78 -0.96
CA TRP A 306 -18.62 0.55 -0.51
C TRP A 306 -18.85 0.29 0.97
N ALA A 307 -18.94 1.32 1.80
CA ALA A 307 -19.24 1.17 3.23
C ALA A 307 -20.62 0.54 3.46
N VAL A 308 -21.64 0.92 2.67
CA VAL A 308 -22.96 0.26 2.69
C VAL A 308 -22.85 -1.22 2.33
N GLU A 309 -22.13 -1.54 1.25
CA GLU A 309 -21.88 -2.93 0.84
C GLU A 309 -21.16 -3.71 1.95
N ARG A 310 -20.24 -3.08 2.68
CA ARG A 310 -19.53 -3.68 3.82
C ARG A 310 -20.41 -3.85 5.05
N MET A 311 -21.40 -2.98 5.30
CA MET A 311 -22.39 -3.20 6.37
C MET A 311 -23.17 -4.48 6.14
N VAL A 312 -23.64 -4.69 4.91
CA VAL A 312 -24.39 -5.90 4.54
C VAL A 312 -23.52 -7.15 4.67
N LEU A 313 -22.32 -7.09 4.09
CA LEU A 313 -21.34 -8.17 4.18
C LEU A 313 -20.89 -8.47 5.59
N GLY A 314 -20.72 -7.45 6.43
CA GLY A 314 -20.21 -7.62 7.77
C GLY A 314 -21.22 -8.26 8.71
N ILE A 315 -22.47 -7.79 8.68
CA ILE A 315 -23.51 -8.27 9.60
C ILE A 315 -23.98 -9.68 9.24
N TRP A 316 -24.11 -10.00 7.94
CA TRP A 316 -24.70 -11.27 7.48
C TRP A 316 -23.74 -12.21 6.75
N GLY A 317 -22.52 -11.77 6.43
CA GLY A 317 -21.52 -12.58 5.76
C GLY A 317 -20.51 -13.24 6.70
N SER A 318 -19.47 -13.82 6.10
CA SER A 318 -18.36 -14.46 6.82
C SER A 318 -17.58 -13.43 7.67
N PRO A 319 -17.31 -13.69 8.96
CA PRO A 319 -16.50 -12.79 9.78
C PRO A 319 -15.08 -12.56 9.25
N TYR A 320 -14.48 -13.58 8.63
CA TYR A 320 -13.17 -13.46 8.00
C TYR A 320 -13.20 -12.45 6.85
N ARG A 321 -14.23 -12.54 5.99
CA ARG A 321 -14.41 -11.61 4.88
C ARG A 321 -14.75 -10.21 5.39
N SER A 322 -15.61 -10.11 6.40
CA SER A 322 -15.99 -8.85 7.06
C SER A 322 -14.77 -8.08 7.56
N VAL A 323 -13.90 -8.72 8.34
CA VAL A 323 -12.74 -8.04 8.93
C VAL A 323 -11.76 -7.56 7.86
N CYS A 324 -11.47 -8.38 6.84
CA CYS A 324 -10.55 -8.01 5.76
C CYS A 324 -11.10 -6.86 4.93
N GLU A 325 -12.37 -6.93 4.54
CA GLU A 325 -12.97 -5.95 3.64
C GLU A 325 -13.27 -4.63 4.36
N SER A 326 -13.54 -4.68 5.66
CA SER A 326 -13.64 -3.48 6.49
C SER A 326 -12.27 -2.83 6.65
N ALA A 327 -11.24 -3.59 6.98
CA ALA A 327 -9.87 -3.08 7.13
C ALA A 327 -9.33 -2.49 5.82
N GLU A 328 -9.51 -3.18 4.69
CA GLU A 328 -9.13 -2.71 3.36
C GLU A 328 -9.80 -1.37 3.03
N LEU A 329 -11.12 -1.26 3.28
CA LEU A 329 -11.80 0.01 3.07
C LEU A 329 -11.25 1.08 4.00
N ARG A 330 -11.09 0.79 5.30
CA ARG A 330 -10.52 1.69 6.31
C ARG A 330 -9.10 2.17 6.00
N SER A 331 -8.29 1.38 5.29
CA SER A 331 -6.95 1.80 4.86
C SER A 331 -6.97 3.07 3.97
N ARG A 332 -8.11 3.35 3.34
CA ARG A 332 -8.34 4.54 2.50
C ARG A 332 -8.92 5.73 3.30
N ILE A 333 -9.15 5.53 4.59
CA ILE A 333 -9.96 6.40 5.45
C ILE A 333 -9.16 6.94 6.62
N THR A 334 -8.29 6.11 7.19
CA THR A 334 -7.54 6.42 8.39
C THR A 334 -6.15 5.78 8.32
N LEU A 335 -5.15 6.48 8.84
CA LEU A 335 -3.76 6.01 8.88
C LEU A 335 -3.54 4.98 9.99
N ASP A 336 -4.39 4.98 11.02
CA ASP A 336 -4.25 4.12 12.20
C ASP A 336 -4.87 2.72 12.00
N TRP A 337 -5.36 2.42 10.79
CA TRP A 337 -6.15 1.21 10.52
C TRP A 337 -5.41 -0.09 10.89
N ARG A 338 -4.08 -0.16 10.70
CA ARG A 338 -3.26 -1.33 11.07
C ARG A 338 -3.18 -1.50 12.58
N ALA A 339 -2.92 -0.41 13.31
CA ALA A 339 -2.84 -0.43 14.76
C ALA A 339 -4.20 -0.80 15.38
N ASP A 340 -5.28 -0.21 14.85
CA ASP A 340 -6.65 -0.55 15.26
C ASP A 340 -7.00 -2.01 14.98
N LEU A 341 -6.67 -2.53 13.79
CA LEU A 341 -6.93 -3.93 13.45
C LEU A 341 -6.13 -4.88 14.34
N HIS A 342 -4.86 -4.55 14.61
CA HIS A 342 -4.01 -5.35 15.49
C HIS A 342 -4.58 -5.40 16.93
N ALA A 343 -5.00 -4.25 17.46
CA ALA A 343 -5.65 -4.14 18.76
C ALA A 343 -6.99 -4.87 18.80
N ASP A 344 -7.80 -4.78 17.74
CA ASP A 344 -9.08 -5.47 17.65
C ASP A 344 -8.91 -7.00 17.55
N LEU A 345 -7.77 -7.48 17.02
CA LEU A 345 -7.33 -8.88 17.06
C LEU A 345 -6.70 -9.28 18.42
N GLY A 346 -6.61 -8.35 19.38
CA GLY A 346 -6.14 -8.59 20.74
C GLY A 346 -4.62 -8.54 20.91
N ASP A 347 -3.92 -7.74 20.11
CA ASP A 347 -2.48 -7.50 20.17
C ASP A 347 -1.59 -8.75 20.27
N PRO A 348 -1.86 -9.83 19.52
CA PRO A 348 -0.97 -10.99 19.54
C PRO A 348 0.40 -10.62 18.94
N PRO A 349 1.48 -11.32 19.28
CA PRO A 349 2.76 -11.15 18.59
C PRO A 349 2.58 -11.29 17.08
N LEU A 350 3.12 -10.33 16.32
CA LEU A 350 3.01 -10.34 14.86
C LEU A 350 3.89 -11.46 14.28
N PRO A 351 3.34 -12.33 13.41
CA PRO A 351 4.13 -13.36 12.75
C PRO A 351 5.11 -12.73 11.74
N PRO A 352 6.11 -13.48 11.25
CA PRO A 352 6.83 -13.10 10.05
C PRO A 352 5.86 -12.88 8.87
N LEU A 353 6.35 -12.19 7.84
CA LEU A 353 5.59 -12.05 6.60
C LEU A 353 5.22 -13.42 6.02
N PRO A 354 3.94 -13.65 5.69
CA PRO A 354 3.53 -14.95 5.17
C PRO A 354 4.09 -15.15 3.77
N ASP A 355 4.71 -16.32 3.56
CA ASP A 355 5.18 -16.80 2.26
C ASP A 355 4.23 -17.89 1.71
N GLU A 356 4.52 -18.38 0.50
CA GLU A 356 3.72 -19.43 -0.14
C GLU A 356 3.62 -20.70 0.72
N ARG A 357 4.67 -20.99 1.51
CA ARG A 357 4.70 -22.16 2.41
C ARG A 357 3.73 -22.00 3.56
N PHE A 358 3.69 -20.82 4.18
CA PHE A 358 2.70 -20.51 5.21
C PHE A 358 1.27 -20.77 4.70
N TRP A 359 0.93 -20.28 3.51
CA TRP A 359 -0.41 -20.47 2.93
C TRP A 359 -0.71 -21.92 2.53
N GLY A 360 0.27 -22.65 2.02
CA GLY A 360 0.12 -24.07 1.68
C GLY A 360 -0.01 -24.98 2.91
N ALA A 361 0.61 -24.59 4.02
CA ALA A 361 0.51 -25.29 5.30
C ALA A 361 -0.72 -24.89 6.14
N LEU A 362 -1.48 -23.86 5.73
CA LEU A 362 -2.64 -23.36 6.46
C LEU A 362 -3.69 -24.46 6.65
N ARG A 363 -4.27 -24.54 7.85
CA ARG A 363 -5.34 -25.48 8.22
C ARG A 363 -6.52 -24.72 8.82
N ASN A 364 -7.15 -23.88 8.00
CA ASN A 364 -8.37 -23.17 8.35
C ASN A 364 -9.47 -23.51 7.35
N PRO A 365 -10.56 -24.20 7.75
CA PRO A 365 -11.60 -24.63 6.83
C PRO A 365 -12.46 -23.48 6.27
N ALA A 366 -12.35 -22.27 6.83
CA ALA A 366 -13.05 -21.08 6.34
C ALA A 366 -12.25 -20.32 5.26
N ILE A 367 -11.01 -20.73 4.98
CA ILE A 367 -10.09 -20.07 4.05
C ILE A 367 -9.75 -21.02 2.92
N ASP A 368 -9.99 -20.59 1.69
CA ASP A 368 -9.57 -21.31 0.50
C ASP A 368 -8.11 -20.95 0.17
N SER A 369 -7.20 -21.84 0.55
CA SER A 369 -5.78 -21.83 0.16
C SER A 369 -5.41 -23.04 -0.71
N SER A 370 -6.38 -23.63 -1.39
CA SER A 370 -6.21 -24.89 -2.14
C SER A 370 -5.11 -24.83 -3.21
N TRP A 371 -4.95 -23.70 -3.89
CA TRP A 371 -3.89 -23.47 -4.86
C TRP A 371 -2.48 -23.60 -4.24
N TYR A 372 -2.25 -22.94 -3.10
CA TYR A 372 -0.98 -23.02 -2.37
C TYR A 372 -0.75 -24.42 -1.78
N ALA A 373 -1.81 -25.07 -1.29
CA ALA A 373 -1.71 -26.42 -0.76
C ALA A 373 -1.29 -27.44 -1.83
N ALA A 374 -1.77 -27.28 -3.07
CA ALA A 374 -1.37 -28.11 -4.20
C ALA A 374 0.13 -27.94 -4.51
N GLN A 375 0.61 -26.69 -4.62
CA GLN A 375 2.04 -26.42 -4.89
C GLN A 375 2.96 -26.91 -3.77
N HIS A 376 2.55 -26.72 -2.51
CA HIS A 376 3.30 -27.19 -1.36
C HIS A 376 3.41 -28.73 -1.32
N ALA A 377 2.40 -29.46 -1.82
CA ALA A 377 2.41 -30.92 -1.86
C ALA A 377 3.33 -31.49 -2.95
N GLU A 378 3.61 -30.74 -4.02
CA GLU A 378 4.51 -31.15 -5.11
C GLU A 378 5.99 -30.97 -4.75
N HIS A 379 6.30 -30.09 -3.80
CA HIS A 379 7.66 -29.82 -3.31
C HIS A 379 7.78 -29.89 -1.78
N PRO A 380 7.53 -31.06 -1.15
CA PRO A 380 7.77 -31.24 0.27
C PRO A 380 9.28 -31.17 0.54
N SER A 381 9.65 -30.43 1.58
CA SER A 381 11.04 -30.14 1.98
C SER A 381 11.91 -31.37 2.18
#